data_AF-A0AAW4L0Z6-F1
#
_entry.id   AF-A0AAW4L0Z6-F1
#
_cell.length_a   1.000
_cell.length_b   1.000
_cell.length_c   1.000
_cell.angle_alpha   90.00
_cell.angle_beta   90.00
_cell.angle_gamma   90.00
#
_symmetry.space_group_name_H-M   'P 1'
#
loop_
_entity.id
_entity.type
_entity.pdbx_description
1 polymer ?
#
loop_
_entity_poly.entity_id
_entity_poly.type
_entity_poly.pdbx_seq_one_letter_code
_entity_poly.pdbx_strand_id
1 'polypeptide(L)'
;LSQRPLDECPAATLPKRLRPYLLMFDAEGTPTGLHADRYEFWLYRQVRKRFQAGELYIDDSLQHRHLSDELVSMDEKAAVLAQMDIPFLRQPVSAQLDALAAELRAQWVAFNRELKQGKLTHL
;
A
#
# COMPACT_ATOMS: atom_id res chain seq x y z
N LEU A 1 24.76 -4.20 26.96
CA LEU A 1 23.81 -3.36 26.17
C LEU A 1 22.53 -4.12 25.79
N SER A 2 22.52 -5.46 25.83
CA SER A 2 21.41 -6.31 25.38
C SER A 2 20.09 -6.23 26.14
N GLN A 3 20.05 -5.55 27.28
CA GLN A 3 18.86 -5.36 28.09
C GLN A 3 18.70 -3.88 28.39
N ARG A 4 17.49 -3.38 28.16
CA ARG A 4 17.08 -2.00 28.44
C ARG A 4 15.82 -2.02 29.29
N PRO A 5 15.65 -1.04 30.18
CA PRO A 5 14.43 -0.92 30.96
C PRO A 5 13.25 -0.62 30.02
N LEU A 6 12.05 -1.04 30.42
CA LEU A 6 10.88 -1.02 29.54
C LEU A 6 10.33 0.40 29.29
N ASP A 7 10.60 1.32 30.21
CA ASP A 7 10.25 2.74 30.14
C ASP A 7 10.97 3.50 29.01
N GLU A 8 12.17 3.06 28.62
CA GLU A 8 12.88 3.57 27.44
C GLU A 8 12.18 3.18 26.12
N CYS A 9 11.28 2.19 26.13
CA CYS A 9 10.58 1.73 24.93
C CYS A 9 9.25 2.48 24.73
N PRO A 10 9.04 3.16 23.59
CA PRO A 10 7.76 3.79 23.30
C PRO A 10 6.64 2.73 23.23
N ALA A 11 5.69 2.75 24.16
CA ALA A 11 4.67 1.70 24.29
C ALA A 11 3.86 1.44 23.00
N ALA A 12 3.71 2.46 22.15
CA ALA A 12 3.00 2.38 20.88
C ALA A 12 3.72 1.55 19.80
N THR A 13 5.03 1.33 19.92
CA THR A 13 5.80 0.58 18.92
C THR A 13 5.72 -0.92 19.14
N LEU A 14 5.33 -1.40 20.33
CA LEU A 14 5.36 -2.82 20.70
C LEU A 14 4.09 -3.59 20.24
N PRO A 15 4.18 -4.42 19.19
CA PRO A 15 3.00 -5.15 18.70
C PRO A 15 2.64 -6.26 19.68
N LYS A 16 1.35 -6.37 20.04
CA LYS A 16 0.84 -7.38 20.99
C LYS A 16 1.33 -8.81 20.69
N ARG A 17 1.37 -9.18 19.40
CA ARG A 17 1.80 -10.50 18.93
C ARG A 17 3.29 -10.79 19.14
N LEU A 18 4.14 -9.76 19.21
CA LEU A 18 5.59 -9.92 19.32
C LEU A 18 6.11 -9.70 20.74
N ARG A 19 5.26 -9.25 21.66
CA ARG A 19 5.60 -9.07 23.08
C ARG A 19 6.28 -10.29 23.71
N PRO A 20 5.86 -11.54 23.46
CA PRO A 20 6.52 -12.71 24.04
C PRO A 20 7.99 -12.89 23.61
N TYR A 21 8.38 -12.30 22.46
CA TYR A 21 9.74 -12.44 21.91
C TYR A 21 10.62 -11.21 22.19
N LEU A 22 9.99 -10.07 22.44
CA LEU A 22 10.65 -8.77 22.63
C LEU A 22 10.79 -8.41 24.11
N LEU A 23 9.86 -8.84 24.97
CA LEU A 23 9.86 -8.56 26.40
C LEU A 23 10.49 -9.71 27.19
N MET A 24 11.10 -9.34 28.30
CA MET A 24 11.49 -10.25 29.37
C MET A 24 10.40 -10.26 30.43
N PHE A 25 10.16 -11.43 31.00
CA PHE A 25 9.16 -11.63 32.04
C PHE A 25 9.84 -12.20 33.30
N ASP A 26 9.34 -11.82 34.46
CA ASP A 26 9.68 -12.48 35.73
C ASP A 26 8.95 -13.84 35.87
N ALA A 27 9.14 -14.49 37.02
CA ALA A 27 8.51 -15.78 37.33
C ALA A 27 6.98 -15.68 37.42
N GLU A 28 6.47 -14.49 37.72
CA GLU A 28 5.05 -14.15 37.84
C GLU A 28 4.42 -13.76 36.48
N GLY A 29 5.21 -13.65 35.42
CA GLY A 29 4.75 -13.29 34.08
C GLY A 29 4.56 -11.79 33.84
N THR A 30 5.13 -10.95 34.70
CA THR A 30 5.12 -9.48 34.56
C THR A 30 6.31 -9.03 33.70
N PRO A 31 6.11 -8.12 32.73
CA PRO A 31 7.20 -7.66 31.88
C PRO A 31 8.18 -6.78 32.67
N THR A 32 9.41 -7.24 32.81
CA THR A 32 10.47 -6.59 33.60
C THR A 32 11.49 -5.84 32.76
N GLY A 33 11.56 -6.12 31.45
CA GLY A 33 12.48 -5.41 30.57
C GLY A 33 12.34 -5.78 29.10
N LEU A 34 13.19 -5.19 28.27
CA LEU A 34 13.22 -5.36 26.83
C LEU A 34 14.48 -6.11 26.38
N HIS A 35 14.33 -7.11 25.51
CA HIS A 35 15.43 -7.65 24.74
C HIS A 35 15.87 -6.64 23.67
N ALA A 36 16.83 -5.77 24.03
CA ALA A 36 17.23 -4.63 23.21
C ALA A 36 17.68 -5.06 21.80
N ASP A 37 18.50 -6.10 21.71
CA ASP A 37 19.03 -6.62 20.43
C ASP A 37 17.90 -7.08 19.48
N ARG A 38 16.88 -7.76 20.03
CA ARG A 38 15.73 -8.25 19.24
C ARG A 38 14.80 -7.11 18.83
N TYR A 39 14.60 -6.16 19.74
CA TYR A 39 13.77 -4.99 19.47
C TYR A 39 14.40 -4.09 18.41
N GLU A 40 15.71 -3.84 18.49
CA GLU A 40 16.48 -3.09 17.50
C GLU A 40 16.39 -3.73 16.11
N PHE A 41 16.65 -5.05 16.02
CA PHE A 41 16.50 -5.77 14.75
C PHE A 41 15.08 -5.67 14.18
N TRP A 42 14.06 -5.83 15.03
CA TRP A 42 12.68 -5.70 14.62
C TRP A 42 12.36 -4.28 14.12
N LEU A 43 12.87 -3.25 14.80
CA LEU A 43 12.71 -1.86 14.41
C LEU A 43 13.32 -1.59 13.04
N TYR A 44 14.57 -2.00 12.80
CA TYR A 44 15.21 -1.86 11.49
C TYR A 44 14.44 -2.58 10.40
N ARG A 45 13.87 -3.74 10.70
CA ARG A 45 13.00 -4.45 9.74
C ARG A 45 11.73 -3.64 9.43
N GLN A 46 11.10 -2.98 10.42
CA GLN A 46 9.95 -2.11 10.16
C GLN A 46 10.34 -0.91 9.30
N VAL A 47 11.42 -0.23 9.66
CA VAL A 47 11.92 0.93 8.92
C VAL A 47 12.22 0.56 7.46
N ARG A 48 12.96 -0.53 7.23
CA ARG A 48 13.22 -1.05 5.88
C ARG A 48 11.94 -1.36 5.11
N LYS A 49 10.96 -1.99 5.74
CA LYS A 49 9.68 -2.31 5.08
C LYS A 49 8.95 -1.03 4.65
N ARG A 50 8.96 0.00 5.48
CA ARG A 50 8.31 1.29 5.17
C ARG A 50 9.02 2.06 4.08
N PHE A 51 10.36 2.03 4.06
CA PHE A 51 11.14 2.55 2.93
C PHE A 51 10.81 1.83 1.61
N GLN A 52 10.63 0.51 1.64
CA GLN A 52 10.23 -0.26 0.46
C GLN A 52 8.79 0.02 0.02
N ALA A 53 7.90 0.32 0.95
CA ALA A 53 6.51 0.70 0.65
C ALA A 53 6.37 2.18 0.21
N GLY A 54 7.43 2.99 0.29
CA GLY A 54 7.37 4.43 0.04
C GLY A 54 6.68 5.23 1.15
N GLU A 55 6.44 4.65 2.32
CA GLU A 55 5.83 5.33 3.48
C GLU A 55 6.83 6.23 4.22
N LEU A 56 8.11 5.90 4.14
CA LEU A 56 9.21 6.71 4.63
C LEU A 56 10.08 7.13 3.44
N TYR A 57 10.50 8.38 3.46
CA TYR A 57 11.41 8.96 2.48
C TYR A 57 12.45 9.81 3.19
N ILE A 58 13.56 10.05 2.51
CA ILE A 58 14.64 10.93 2.98
C ILE A 58 14.90 11.93 1.85
N ASP A 59 14.71 13.22 2.15
CA ASP A 59 14.79 14.29 1.14
C ASP A 59 16.14 14.33 0.41
N ASP A 60 17.25 14.15 1.15
CA ASP A 60 18.62 14.22 0.60
C ASP A 60 19.19 12.87 0.14
N SER A 61 18.35 11.83 0.02
CA SER A 61 18.83 10.49 -0.37
C SER A 61 18.69 10.24 -1.86
N LEU A 62 19.69 9.59 -2.48
CA LEU A 62 19.59 9.10 -3.85
C LEU A 62 18.63 7.90 -3.98
N GLN A 63 18.36 7.20 -2.86
CA GLN A 63 17.44 6.07 -2.76
C GLN A 63 16.31 6.39 -1.79
N HIS A 64 15.08 5.94 -2.05
CA HIS A 64 13.91 6.27 -1.22
C HIS A 64 13.59 7.78 -1.18
N ARG A 65 13.69 8.44 -2.34
CA ARG A 65 13.23 9.81 -2.53
C ARG A 65 11.72 9.91 -2.35
N HIS A 66 11.24 11.10 -2.01
CA HIS A 66 9.82 11.35 -1.96
C HIS A 66 9.21 11.22 -3.37
N LEU A 67 8.10 10.49 -3.49
CA LEU A 67 7.46 10.26 -4.79
C LEU A 67 7.14 11.57 -5.51
N SER A 68 6.73 12.61 -4.78
CA SER A 68 6.40 13.90 -5.40
C SER A 68 7.59 14.56 -6.10
N ASP A 69 8.83 14.23 -5.72
CA ASP A 69 10.02 14.78 -6.37
C ASP A 69 10.34 14.07 -7.69
N GLU A 70 9.70 12.93 -7.96
CA GLU A 70 9.77 12.20 -9.24
C GLU A 70 8.58 12.51 -10.15
N LEU A 71 7.53 13.14 -9.62
CA LEU A 71 6.36 13.54 -10.39
C LEU A 71 6.65 14.84 -11.14
N VAL A 72 6.15 14.92 -12.36
CA VAL A 72 6.08 16.18 -13.10
C VAL A 72 5.13 17.15 -12.40
N SER A 73 5.38 18.45 -12.57
CA SER A 73 4.48 19.45 -12.03
C SER A 73 3.06 19.29 -12.61
N MET A 74 2.06 19.71 -11.86
CA MET A 74 0.68 19.63 -12.32
C MET A 74 0.42 20.48 -13.56
N ASP A 75 1.20 21.55 -13.75
CA ASP A 75 1.14 22.42 -14.93
C ASP A 75 1.66 21.71 -16.19
N GLU A 76 2.68 20.87 -16.05
CA GLU A 76 3.28 20.10 -17.16
C GLU A 76 2.53 18.81 -17.49
N LYS A 77 1.66 18.33 -16.58
CA LYS A 77 0.91 17.08 -16.71
C LYS A 77 0.23 16.93 -18.08
N ALA A 78 -0.46 17.96 -18.54
CA ALA A 78 -1.20 17.90 -19.81
C ALA A 78 -0.28 17.71 -21.02
N ALA A 79 0.88 18.38 -21.02
CA ALA A 79 1.87 18.26 -22.08
C ALA A 79 2.51 16.86 -22.11
N VAL A 80 2.85 16.32 -20.94
CA VAL A 80 3.42 14.97 -20.81
C VAL A 80 2.41 13.91 -21.25
N LEU A 81 1.15 14.02 -20.82
CA LEU A 81 0.08 13.09 -21.24
C LEU A 81 -0.15 13.13 -22.75
N ALA A 82 -0.06 14.31 -23.39
CA ALA A 82 -0.18 14.44 -24.84
C ALA A 82 0.99 13.75 -25.58
N GLN A 83 2.21 13.81 -25.04
CA GLN A 83 3.39 13.17 -25.63
C GLN A 83 3.34 11.64 -25.60
N MET A 84 2.69 11.04 -24.59
CA MET A 84 2.56 9.59 -24.50
C MET A 84 1.68 9.00 -25.61
N ASP A 85 0.87 9.84 -26.27
CA ASP A 85 -0.01 9.48 -27.38
C ASP A 85 -1.00 8.33 -27.08
N ILE A 86 -1.35 8.13 -25.81
CA ILE A 86 -2.27 7.06 -25.38
C ILE A 86 -3.71 7.55 -25.59
N PRO A 87 -4.49 6.99 -26.54
CA PRO A 87 -5.82 7.52 -26.87
C PRO A 87 -6.79 7.49 -25.68
N PHE A 88 -6.65 6.49 -24.81
CA PHE A 88 -7.39 6.38 -23.57
C PHE A 88 -7.19 7.65 -22.73
N LEU A 89 -5.95 8.05 -22.44
CA LEU A 89 -5.67 9.17 -21.54
C LEU A 89 -6.08 10.56 -22.06
N ARG A 90 -6.54 10.67 -23.32
CA ARG A 90 -7.01 11.95 -23.91
C ARG A 90 -8.38 12.38 -23.40
N GLN A 91 -9.16 11.45 -22.85
CA GLN A 91 -10.49 11.74 -22.34
C GLN A 91 -10.48 11.76 -20.80
N PRO A 92 -11.35 12.56 -20.16
CA PRO A 92 -11.49 12.51 -18.72
C PRO A 92 -11.95 11.12 -18.29
N VAL A 93 -11.40 10.61 -17.18
CA VAL A 93 -11.67 9.25 -16.65
C VAL A 93 -13.17 8.99 -16.50
N SER A 94 -13.96 10.00 -16.11
CA SER A 94 -15.42 9.86 -16.00
C SER A 94 -16.09 9.46 -17.31
N ALA A 95 -15.73 10.11 -18.43
CA ALA A 95 -16.30 9.79 -19.74
C ALA A 95 -15.95 8.37 -20.19
N GLN A 96 -14.76 7.88 -19.83
CA GLN A 96 -14.34 6.51 -20.12
C GLN A 96 -15.12 5.50 -19.30
N LEU A 97 -15.31 5.78 -18.01
CA LEU A 97 -16.10 4.92 -17.13
C LEU A 97 -17.56 4.86 -17.58
N ASP A 98 -18.13 5.98 -18.01
CA ASP A 98 -19.49 6.03 -18.54
C ASP A 98 -19.63 5.19 -19.82
N ALA A 99 -18.65 5.26 -20.74
CA ALA A 99 -18.63 4.46 -21.95
C ALA A 99 -18.54 2.96 -21.65
N LEU A 100 -17.62 2.56 -20.77
CA LEU A 100 -17.46 1.16 -20.35
C LEU A 100 -18.70 0.64 -19.62
N ALA A 101 -19.32 1.45 -18.76
CA ALA A 101 -20.55 1.09 -18.07
C ALA A 101 -21.71 0.90 -19.05
N ALA A 102 -21.82 1.76 -20.08
CA ALA A 102 -22.81 1.63 -21.13
C ALA A 102 -22.60 0.36 -21.97
N GLU A 103 -21.35 0.05 -22.34
CA GLU A 103 -20.99 -1.17 -23.06
C GLU A 103 -21.34 -2.42 -22.25
N LEU A 104 -20.93 -2.48 -20.98
CA LEU A 104 -21.24 -3.58 -20.08
C LEU A 104 -22.75 -3.79 -19.95
N ARG A 105 -23.52 -2.71 -19.82
CA ARG A 105 -24.98 -2.78 -19.75
C ARG A 105 -25.58 -3.32 -21.05
N ALA A 106 -25.06 -2.92 -22.21
CA ALA A 106 -25.53 -3.42 -23.50
C ALA A 106 -25.26 -4.93 -23.64
N GLN A 107 -24.06 -5.38 -23.27
CA GLN A 107 -23.67 -6.79 -23.24
C GLN A 107 -24.60 -7.60 -22.31
N TRP A 108 -24.87 -7.08 -21.11
CA TRP A 108 -25.78 -7.73 -20.16
C TRP A 108 -27.21 -7.87 -20.68
N VAL A 109 -27.72 -6.83 -21.35
CA VAL A 109 -29.06 -6.86 -21.97
C VAL A 109 -29.12 -7.85 -23.13
N ALA A 110 -28.07 -7.92 -23.95
CA ALA A 110 -27.97 -8.88 -25.05
C ALA A 110 -27.92 -10.32 -24.52
N PHE A 111 -27.06 -10.57 -23.54
CA PHE A 111 -26.93 -11.86 -22.86
C PHE A 111 -28.28 -12.34 -22.29
N ASN A 112 -28.96 -11.50 -21.50
CA ASN A 112 -30.26 -11.86 -20.93
C ASN A 112 -31.33 -12.17 -21.98
N ARG A 113 -31.28 -11.49 -23.12
CA ARG A 113 -32.20 -11.73 -24.24
C ARG A 113 -31.92 -13.10 -24.87
N GLU A 114 -30.66 -13.42 -25.13
CA GLU A 114 -30.26 -14.70 -25.72
C GLU A 114 -30.53 -15.88 -24.77
N LEU A 115 -30.32 -15.67 -23.47
CA LEU A 115 -30.67 -16.63 -22.42
C LEU A 115 -32.16 -16.94 -22.41
N LYS A 116 -33.02 -15.91 -22.40
CA LYS A 116 -34.49 -16.08 -22.45
C LYS A 116 -34.98 -16.73 -23.74
N GLN A 117 -34.25 -16.55 -24.84
CA GLN A 117 -34.56 -17.16 -26.14
C GLN A 117 -34.03 -18.60 -26.28
N GLY A 118 -33.36 -19.14 -25.25
CA GLY A 118 -32.78 -20.50 -25.29
C GLY A 118 -31.67 -20.67 -26.33
N LYS A 119 -31.06 -19.57 -26.79
CA LYS A 119 -30.02 -19.59 -27.83
C LYS A 119 -28.64 -19.96 -27.29
N LEU A 120 -28.46 -19.93 -25.98
CA LEU A 120 -27.21 -20.27 -25.32
C LEU A 120 -27.20 -21.78 -25.05
N THR A 121 -26.71 -22.56 -26.01
CA THR A 121 -26.69 -24.03 -25.98
C THR A 121 -25.76 -24.65 -24.93
N HIS A 122 -24.89 -23.86 -24.31
CA HIS A 122 -23.85 -24.32 -23.39
C HIS A 122 -23.93 -23.68 -22.00
N LEU A 123 -25.07 -23.06 -21.67
CA LEU A 123 -25.35 -22.45 -20.37
C LEU A 123 -26.51 -23.16 -19.67
#